data_AF-A0A973B1A8-F1
#
_entry.id   AF-A0A973B1A8-F1
#
_cell.length_a   1.000
_cell.length_b   1.000
_cell.length_c   1.000
_cell.angle_alpha   90.00
_cell.angle_beta   90.00
_cell.angle_gamma   90.00
#
_symmetry.space_group_name_H-M   'P 1'
#
loop_
_entity.id
_entity.type
_entity.pdbx_description
1 polymer ?
#
loop_
_entity_poly.entity_id
_entity_poly.type
_entity_poly.pdbx_seq_one_letter_code
_entity_poly.pdbx_strand_id
1 'polypeptide(L)'
;MAAPQLEKLGNHGTSDFDCGTPVLNDWLHKYALTNQRAGMTTTYVSVDGTRIQGYVGISSGAIMREAAPVRLAKGTPNLPIPLMIIGRLAVDLHDQNTRLGKRLLGFALLKALEVSEIMAIRAVHVYAKDEEARAFYKHVAEFEDSPVDRNSLFLLMKDLRTAFA
;
A
#
# COMPACT_ATOMS: atom_id res chain seq x y z
N MET A 1 15.52 -7.07 -17.37
CA MET A 1 14.05 -7.24 -17.41
C MET A 1 13.43 -5.87 -17.27
N ALA A 2 12.53 -5.48 -18.18
CA ALA A 2 11.77 -4.23 -18.07
C ALA A 2 10.95 -4.27 -16.76
N ALA A 3 10.73 -3.12 -16.12
CA ALA A 3 9.86 -3.06 -14.96
C ALA A 3 8.42 -3.38 -15.41
N PRO A 4 7.73 -4.40 -14.84
CA PRO A 4 6.30 -4.58 -15.02
C PRO A 4 5.53 -3.28 -14.94
N GLN A 5 4.79 -3.02 -16.01
CA GLN A 5 3.94 -1.86 -16.15
C GLN A 5 2.77 -2.05 -15.21
N LEU A 6 2.75 -1.29 -14.10
CA LEU A 6 1.58 -1.26 -13.24
C LEU A 6 0.53 -0.36 -13.88
N GLU A 7 -0.71 -0.86 -13.93
CA GLU A 7 -1.84 -0.12 -14.46
C GLU A 7 -3.03 -0.15 -13.51
N LYS A 8 -3.97 0.78 -13.68
CA LYS A 8 -5.15 0.89 -12.82
C LYS A 8 -6.12 -0.24 -13.15
N LEU A 9 -6.70 -0.87 -12.13
CA LEU A 9 -7.65 -1.97 -12.30
C LEU A 9 -8.86 -1.52 -13.13
N GLY A 10 -9.07 -2.16 -14.28
CA GLY A 10 -10.24 -2.00 -15.15
C GLY A 10 -11.02 -3.30 -15.28
N ASN A 11 -11.15 -3.80 -16.51
CA ASN A 11 -11.88 -5.02 -16.85
C ASN A 11 -10.99 -6.28 -16.85
N HIS A 12 -9.96 -6.32 -16.01
CA HIS A 12 -9.07 -7.48 -15.90
C HIS A 12 -9.82 -8.70 -15.34
N GLY A 13 -9.46 -9.90 -15.81
CA GLY A 13 -9.90 -11.14 -15.19
C GLY A 13 -9.22 -11.32 -13.84
N THR A 14 -9.99 -11.30 -12.75
CA THR A 14 -9.45 -11.43 -11.39
C THR A 14 -9.61 -12.84 -10.81
N SER A 15 -10.48 -13.68 -11.35
CA SER A 15 -10.89 -14.97 -10.77
C SER A 15 -9.76 -15.95 -10.50
N ASP A 16 -8.70 -15.88 -11.29
CA ASP A 16 -7.62 -16.85 -11.29
C ASP A 16 -6.46 -16.43 -10.37
N PHE A 17 -6.58 -15.27 -9.71
CA PHE A 17 -5.56 -14.76 -8.80
C PHE A 17 -5.57 -15.54 -7.48
N ASP A 18 -4.40 -16.04 -7.09
CA ASP A 18 -4.22 -16.66 -5.78
C ASP A 18 -2.88 -16.26 -5.16
N CYS A 19 -2.90 -15.50 -4.07
CA CYS A 19 -1.71 -15.16 -3.29
C CYS A 19 -1.48 -16.05 -2.05
N GLY A 20 -2.27 -17.13 -1.90
CA GLY A 20 -2.26 -18.01 -0.73
C GLY A 20 -2.95 -17.42 0.50
N THR A 21 -3.57 -16.23 0.39
CA THR A 21 -4.30 -15.58 1.49
C THR A 21 -5.76 -15.33 1.06
N PRO A 22 -6.73 -16.16 1.53
CA PRO A 22 -8.11 -16.11 1.04
C PRO A 22 -8.75 -14.73 1.11
N VAL A 23 -8.55 -13.99 2.20
CA VAL A 23 -9.11 -12.63 2.39
C VAL A 23 -8.59 -11.64 1.34
N LEU A 24 -7.35 -11.78 0.88
CA LEU A 24 -6.77 -10.92 -0.16
C LEU A 24 -7.24 -11.33 -1.56
N ASN A 25 -7.41 -12.64 -1.81
CA ASN A 25 -7.97 -13.14 -3.06
C ASN A 25 -9.43 -12.69 -3.21
N ASP A 26 -10.26 -12.99 -2.20
CA ASP A 26 -11.68 -12.63 -2.16
C ASP A 26 -11.88 -11.14 -2.37
N TRP A 27 -11.02 -10.31 -1.76
CA TRP A 27 -11.13 -8.89 -1.95
C TRP A 27 -10.87 -8.44 -3.39
N LEU A 28 -9.83 -8.97 -4.04
CA LEU A 28 -9.57 -8.66 -5.44
C LEU A 28 -10.73 -9.13 -6.33
N HIS A 29 -11.24 -10.34 -6.09
CA HIS A 29 -12.28 -10.96 -6.91
C HIS A 29 -13.61 -10.21 -6.81
N LYS A 30 -14.01 -9.82 -5.59
CA LYS A 30 -15.38 -9.37 -5.31
C LYS A 30 -15.50 -7.87 -5.08
N TYR A 31 -14.46 -7.23 -4.54
CA TYR A 31 -14.60 -5.87 -3.96
C TYR A 31 -13.69 -4.82 -4.59
N ALA A 32 -12.51 -5.17 -5.12
CA ALA A 32 -11.52 -4.18 -5.57
C ALA A 32 -12.07 -3.18 -6.61
N LEU A 33 -12.73 -3.67 -7.67
CA LEU A 33 -13.27 -2.81 -8.73
C LEU A 33 -14.46 -1.98 -8.24
N THR A 34 -15.35 -2.57 -7.44
CA THR A 34 -16.50 -1.86 -6.86
C THR A 34 -16.06 -0.77 -5.89
N ASN A 35 -15.10 -1.08 -5.01
CA ASN A 35 -14.50 -0.12 -4.09
C ASN A 35 -13.83 1.03 -4.86
N GLN A 36 -13.17 0.73 -5.97
CA GLN A 36 -12.58 1.76 -6.82
C GLN A 36 -13.61 2.67 -7.46
N ARG A 37 -14.70 2.12 -7.99
CA ARG A 37 -15.79 2.90 -8.57
C ARG A 37 -16.48 3.77 -7.52
N ALA A 38 -16.55 3.30 -6.28
CA ALA A 38 -17.09 4.05 -5.15
C ALA A 38 -16.10 5.06 -4.54
N GLY A 39 -14.87 5.16 -5.05
CA GLY A 39 -13.85 6.08 -4.52
C GLY A 39 -13.21 5.64 -3.19
N MET A 40 -13.44 4.40 -2.75
CA MET A 40 -12.92 3.87 -1.48
C MET A 40 -11.47 3.41 -1.57
N THR A 41 -11.00 2.99 -2.75
CA THR A 41 -9.62 2.51 -2.97
C THR A 41 -9.24 2.66 -4.43
N THR A 42 -8.05 3.17 -4.74
CA THR A 42 -7.49 3.04 -6.10
C THR A 42 -6.63 1.79 -6.14
N THR A 43 -6.93 0.87 -7.05
CA THR A 43 -6.22 -0.41 -7.17
C THR A 43 -5.37 -0.42 -8.43
N TYR A 44 -4.09 -0.75 -8.27
CA TYR A 44 -3.16 -0.97 -9.38
C TYR A 44 -2.78 -2.45 -9.45
N VAL A 45 -2.62 -2.96 -10.66
CA VAL A 45 -2.29 -4.35 -10.96
C VAL A 45 -1.02 -4.41 -11.81
N SER A 46 -0.21 -5.44 -11.59
CA SER A 46 0.84 -5.88 -12.50
C SER A 46 0.28 -7.04 -13.31
N VAL A 47 0.39 -6.97 -14.63
CA VAL A 47 -0.16 -7.98 -15.54
C VAL A 47 0.92 -8.62 -16.40
N ASP A 48 0.74 -9.90 -16.70
CA ASP A 48 1.47 -10.65 -17.73
C ASP A 48 0.45 -11.23 -18.71
N GLY A 49 0.35 -10.62 -19.88
CA GLY A 49 -0.79 -10.81 -20.79
C GLY A 49 -2.10 -10.37 -20.12
N THR A 50 -3.00 -11.32 -19.88
CA THR A 50 -4.28 -11.08 -19.18
C THR A 50 -4.25 -11.48 -17.71
N ARG A 51 -3.17 -12.11 -17.25
CA ARG A 51 -3.05 -12.66 -15.89
C ARG A 51 -2.52 -11.58 -14.94
N ILE A 52 -3.20 -11.39 -13.82
CA ILE A 52 -2.72 -10.52 -12.75
C ILE A 52 -1.65 -11.26 -11.96
N GLN A 53 -0.43 -10.73 -11.92
CA GLN A 53 0.69 -11.27 -11.13
C GLN A 53 0.71 -10.71 -9.70
N GLY A 54 0.06 -9.57 -9.47
CA GLY A 54 0.04 -8.91 -8.18
C GLY A 54 -0.70 -7.58 -8.23
N TYR A 55 -1.08 -7.06 -7.07
CA TYR A 55 -1.82 -5.82 -6.97
C TYR A 55 -1.46 -5.03 -5.71
N VAL A 56 -1.76 -3.73 -5.76
CA VAL A 56 -1.69 -2.83 -4.60
C VAL A 56 -2.91 -1.91 -4.57
N GLY A 57 -3.56 -1.83 -3.41
CA GLY A 57 -4.71 -0.95 -3.17
C GLY A 57 -4.31 0.20 -2.26
N ILE A 58 -4.45 1.44 -2.77
CA ILE A 58 -4.14 2.66 -2.02
C ILE A 58 -5.39 3.50 -1.79
N SER A 59 -5.41 4.25 -0.70
CA SER A 59 -6.51 5.15 -0.32
C SER A 59 -5.99 6.34 0.48
N SER A 60 -6.77 7.41 0.56
CA SER A 60 -6.52 8.50 1.51
C SER A 60 -7.03 8.11 2.90
N GLY A 61 -6.44 8.69 3.93
CA GLY A 61 -6.91 8.50 5.29
C GLY A 61 -6.40 9.59 6.22
N ALA A 62 -6.82 9.52 7.47
CA ALA A 62 -6.31 10.36 8.53
C ALA A 62 -6.29 9.60 9.85
N ILE A 63 -5.40 10.00 10.74
CA ILE A 63 -5.35 9.49 12.10
C ILE A 63 -5.54 10.65 13.08
N MET A 64 -6.35 10.44 14.11
CA MET A 64 -6.48 11.40 15.19
C MET A 64 -5.13 11.57 15.88
N ARG A 65 -4.73 12.81 16.17
CA ARG A 65 -3.40 13.12 16.72
C ARG A 65 -3.13 12.36 18.01
N GLU A 66 -4.16 12.18 18.83
CA GLU A 66 -4.11 11.49 20.12
C GLU A 66 -3.86 9.98 19.99
N ALA A 67 -4.25 9.40 18.85
CA ALA A 67 -4.01 8.00 18.53
C ALA A 67 -2.70 7.77 17.75
N ALA A 68 -2.04 8.85 17.30
CA ALA A 68 -0.87 8.75 16.42
C ALA A 68 0.42 8.48 17.21
N PRO A 69 1.37 7.72 16.62
CA PRO A 69 2.72 7.59 17.17
C PRO A 69 3.37 8.95 17.44
N VAL A 70 4.14 9.06 18.52
CA VAL A 70 4.78 10.32 18.94
C VAL A 70 5.59 10.96 17.79
N ARG A 71 6.35 10.15 17.04
CA ARG A 71 7.16 10.63 15.91
C ARG A 71 6.28 11.19 14.76
N LEU A 72 5.11 10.61 14.54
CA LEU A 72 4.12 11.06 13.54
C LEU A 72 3.44 12.37 13.96
N ALA A 73 3.02 12.47 15.23
CA ALA A 73 2.33 13.62 15.82
C ALA A 73 3.24 14.80 16.20
N LYS A 74 4.57 14.59 16.21
CA LYS A 74 5.52 15.64 16.60
C LYS A 74 5.41 16.83 15.66
N GLY A 75 5.13 18.00 16.24
CA GLY A 75 5.01 19.26 15.52
C GLY A 75 3.71 19.44 14.72
N THR A 76 2.72 18.56 14.87
CA THR A 76 1.42 18.69 14.19
C THR A 76 0.41 19.47 15.06
N PRO A 77 -0.50 20.26 14.45
CA PRO A 77 -1.61 20.88 15.17
C PRO A 77 -2.58 19.82 15.72
N ASN A 78 -3.50 20.21 16.61
CA ASN A 78 -4.52 19.31 17.17
C ASN A 78 -5.67 19.03 16.17
N LEU A 79 -5.31 18.46 15.03
CA LEU A 79 -6.17 18.08 13.92
C LEU A 79 -5.79 16.67 13.44
N PRO A 80 -6.68 15.98 12.71
CA PRO A 80 -6.34 14.71 12.09
C PRO A 80 -5.11 14.83 11.18
N ILE A 81 -4.16 13.90 11.36
CA ILE A 81 -2.92 13.86 10.60
C ILE A 81 -3.18 13.13 9.28
N PRO A 82 -2.91 13.73 8.11
CA PRO A 82 -3.25 13.15 6.82
C PRO A 82 -2.29 12.02 6.43
N LEU A 83 -2.84 10.94 5.89
CA LEU A 83 -2.13 9.71 5.53
C LEU A 83 -2.48 9.26 4.10
N MET A 84 -1.55 8.58 3.46
CA MET A 84 -1.88 7.63 2.39
C MET A 84 -1.85 6.22 2.97
N ILE A 85 -2.91 5.44 2.77
CA ILE A 85 -3.02 4.08 3.28
C ILE A 85 -2.76 3.09 2.14
N ILE A 86 -1.82 2.17 2.33
CA ILE A 86 -1.73 0.93 1.53
C ILE A 86 -2.57 -0.10 2.27
N GLY A 87 -3.81 -0.28 1.81
CA GLY A 87 -4.75 -1.18 2.47
C GLY A 87 -4.47 -2.64 2.16
N ARG A 88 -3.96 -2.92 0.96
CA ARG A 88 -3.69 -4.27 0.47
C ARG A 88 -2.52 -4.28 -0.49
N LEU A 89 -1.69 -5.31 -0.39
CA LEU A 89 -0.62 -5.62 -1.33
C LEU A 89 -0.50 -7.15 -1.38
N ALA A 90 -0.58 -7.71 -2.58
CA ALA A 90 -0.51 -9.16 -2.77
C ALA A 90 0.21 -9.50 -4.07
N VAL A 91 0.86 -10.67 -4.08
CA VAL A 91 1.55 -11.25 -5.24
C VAL A 91 1.03 -12.67 -5.42
N ASP A 92 0.65 -13.00 -6.66
CA ASP A 92 0.20 -14.33 -7.04
C ASP A 92 1.26 -15.38 -6.72
N LEU A 93 0.85 -16.56 -6.28
CA LEU A 93 1.73 -17.66 -5.85
C LEU A 93 2.79 -18.00 -6.91
N HIS A 94 2.42 -17.96 -8.19
CA HIS A 94 3.34 -18.29 -9.29
C HIS A 94 4.43 -17.22 -9.50
N ASP A 95 4.21 -16.01 -8.98
CA ASP A 95 5.07 -14.85 -9.17
C ASP A 95 5.71 -14.37 -7.85
N GLN A 96 5.56 -15.13 -6.76
CA GLN A 96 6.26 -14.88 -5.51
C GLN A 96 7.78 -15.06 -5.67
N ASN A 97 8.57 -14.44 -4.79
CA ASN A 97 10.04 -14.44 -4.86
C ASN A 97 10.68 -13.77 -6.10
N THR A 98 9.88 -13.19 -7.00
CA THR A 98 10.36 -12.43 -8.19
C THR A 98 10.70 -10.95 -7.90
N ARG A 99 10.77 -10.56 -6.62
CA ARG A 99 10.81 -9.16 -6.16
C ARG A 99 9.59 -8.32 -6.55
N LEU A 100 8.53 -8.92 -7.12
CA LEU A 100 7.32 -8.19 -7.52
C LEU A 100 6.69 -7.43 -6.35
N GLY A 101 6.63 -8.01 -5.15
CA GLY A 101 6.12 -7.33 -3.96
C GLY A 101 6.89 -6.04 -3.64
N LYS A 102 8.24 -6.07 -3.72
CA LYS A 102 9.07 -4.87 -3.53
C LYS A 102 8.76 -3.80 -4.57
N ARG A 103 8.51 -4.21 -5.82
CA ARG A 103 8.16 -3.30 -6.91
C ARG A 103 6.76 -2.70 -6.76
N LEU A 104 5.78 -3.48 -6.33
CA LEU A 104 4.43 -2.99 -6.00
C LEU A 104 4.48 -1.96 -4.87
N LEU A 105 5.26 -2.23 -3.82
CA LEU A 105 5.47 -1.29 -2.72
C LEU A 105 6.17 -0.02 -3.20
N GLY A 106 7.28 -0.15 -3.95
CA GLY A 106 8.00 0.99 -4.52
C GLY A 106 7.10 1.86 -5.40
N PHE A 107 6.24 1.24 -6.22
CA PHE A 107 5.23 1.96 -7.00
C PHE A 107 4.27 2.75 -6.10
N ALA A 108 3.72 2.13 -5.05
CA ALA A 108 2.82 2.82 -4.12
C ALA A 108 3.52 3.99 -3.41
N LEU A 109 4.78 3.84 -3.00
CA LEU A 109 5.56 4.90 -2.39
C LEU A 109 5.85 6.06 -3.35
N LEU A 110 6.15 5.77 -4.62
CA LEU A 110 6.24 6.81 -5.67
C LEU A 110 4.91 7.55 -5.84
N LYS A 111 3.76 6.85 -5.79
CA LYS A 111 2.45 7.50 -5.78
C LYS A 111 2.22 8.37 -4.56
N ALA A 112 2.73 8.00 -3.39
CA ALA A 112 2.69 8.87 -2.21
C ALA A 112 3.43 10.19 -2.45
N LEU A 113 4.61 10.13 -3.07
CA LEU A 113 5.39 11.31 -3.43
C LEU A 113 4.63 12.18 -4.44
N GLU A 114 4.16 11.59 -5.54
CA GLU A 114 3.39 12.31 -6.57
C GLU A 114 2.15 13.02 -6.00
N VAL A 115 1.33 12.31 -5.21
CA VAL A 115 0.12 12.89 -4.61
C VAL A 115 0.48 13.96 -3.59
N SER A 116 1.60 13.82 -2.87
CA SER A 116 2.02 14.78 -1.85
C SER A 116 2.36 16.17 -2.39
N GLU A 117 2.56 16.31 -3.70
CA GLU A 117 2.78 17.60 -4.36
C GLU A 117 1.47 18.39 -4.57
N ILE A 118 0.32 17.72 -4.58
CA ILE A 118 -0.99 18.35 -4.80
C ILE A 118 -1.91 18.27 -3.57
N MET A 119 -1.68 17.33 -2.66
CA MET A 119 -2.47 17.13 -1.45
C MET A 119 -1.56 16.71 -0.30
N ALA A 120 -1.66 17.36 0.85
CA ALA A 120 -0.80 17.08 1.98
C ALA A 120 -0.90 15.62 2.45
N ILE A 121 0.24 14.95 2.54
CA ILE A 121 0.41 13.61 3.14
C ILE A 121 1.53 13.70 4.17
N ARG A 122 1.26 13.31 5.42
CA ARG A 122 2.28 13.27 6.47
C ARG A 122 3.08 11.97 6.44
N ALA A 123 2.39 10.86 6.19
CA ALA A 123 2.98 9.52 6.20
C ALA A 123 2.20 8.55 5.30
N VAL A 124 2.88 7.49 4.89
CA VAL A 124 2.28 6.28 4.35
C VAL A 124 2.00 5.34 5.52
N HIS A 125 0.81 4.75 5.55
CA HIS A 125 0.37 3.83 6.61
C HIS A 125 -0.03 2.49 6.00
N VAL A 126 0.32 1.39 6.66
CA VAL A 126 -0.03 0.03 6.22
C VAL A 126 -0.62 -0.77 7.38
N TYR A 127 -1.51 -1.71 7.04
CA TYR A 127 -1.97 -2.75 7.95
C TYR A 127 -1.40 -4.08 7.46
N ALA A 128 -0.33 -4.54 8.10
CA ALA A 128 0.31 -5.79 7.75
C ALA A 128 -0.53 -6.98 8.23
N LYS A 129 -0.77 -7.97 7.39
CA LYS A 129 -1.65 -9.11 7.76
C LYS A 129 -1.05 -10.01 8.84
N ASP A 130 0.27 -10.10 8.92
CA ASP A 130 1.04 -10.99 9.79
C ASP A 130 2.47 -10.45 10.02
N GLU A 131 3.26 -11.15 10.84
CA GLU A 131 4.63 -10.75 11.16
C GLU A 131 5.58 -10.83 9.95
N GLU A 132 5.32 -11.73 9.00
CA GLU A 132 6.10 -11.82 7.76
C GLU A 132 5.89 -10.55 6.90
N ALA A 133 4.65 -10.11 6.74
CA ALA A 133 4.33 -8.85 6.06
C ALA A 133 4.94 -7.65 6.81
N ARG A 134 4.93 -7.65 8.15
CA ARG A 134 5.58 -6.61 8.96
C ARG A 134 7.07 -6.54 8.66
N ALA A 135 7.76 -7.68 8.70
CA ALA A 135 9.18 -7.77 8.38
C ALA A 135 9.47 -7.31 6.94
N PHE A 136 8.60 -7.65 5.98
CA PHE A 136 8.71 -7.19 4.60
C PHE A 136 8.67 -5.65 4.49
N TYR A 137 7.68 -4.99 5.09
CA TYR A 137 7.57 -3.52 5.02
C TYR A 137 8.76 -2.82 5.69
N LYS A 138 9.19 -3.32 6.85
CA LYS A 138 10.38 -2.80 7.57
C LYS A 138 11.65 -2.94 6.73
N HIS A 139 11.85 -4.11 6.12
CA HIS A 139 13.05 -4.39 5.35
C HIS A 139 13.12 -3.60 4.03
N VAL A 140 11.99 -3.34 3.38
CA VAL A 140 11.98 -2.72 2.04
C VAL A 140 12.07 -1.19 2.09
N ALA A 141 11.46 -0.55 3.09
CA ALA A 141 11.35 0.91 3.14
C ALA A 141 11.34 1.49 4.57
N GLU A 142 11.91 0.77 5.54
CA GLU A 142 12.13 1.25 6.92
C GLU A 142 10.85 1.74 7.63
N PHE A 143 9.72 1.07 7.38
CA PHE A 143 8.48 1.34 8.11
C PHE A 143 8.67 1.16 9.62
N GLU A 144 8.07 2.03 10.42
CA GLU A 144 8.09 1.99 11.88
C GLU A 144 6.80 1.41 12.45
N ASP A 145 6.89 0.85 13.65
CA ASP A 145 5.73 0.37 14.38
C ASP A 145 4.81 1.51 14.81
N SER A 146 3.51 1.32 14.58
CA SER A 146 2.48 2.22 15.06
C SER A 146 1.86 1.64 16.34
N PRO A 147 1.63 2.46 17.37
CA PRO A 147 0.93 2.02 18.59
C PRO A 147 -0.58 1.85 18.39
N VAL A 148 -1.13 2.23 17.22
CA VAL A 148 -2.56 2.17 16.91
C VAL A 148 -3.09 0.74 16.96
N ASP A 149 -2.32 -0.18 16.39
CA ASP A 149 -2.63 -1.60 16.33
C ASP A 149 -1.32 -2.38 16.14
N ARG A 150 -1.26 -3.60 16.66
CA ARG A 150 -0.05 -4.46 16.58
C ARG A 150 0.41 -4.68 15.14
N ASN A 151 -0.50 -4.64 14.18
CA ASN A 151 -0.23 -4.90 12.77
C ASN A 151 -0.06 -3.62 11.94
N SER A 152 -0.16 -2.46 12.56
CA SER A 152 -0.02 -1.18 11.89
C SER A 152 1.43 -0.72 11.84
N LEU A 153 1.87 -0.25 10.66
CA LEU A 153 3.15 0.40 10.46
C LEU A 153 2.97 1.73 9.72
N PHE A 154 3.94 2.63 9.86
CA PHE A 154 3.95 3.89 9.12
C PHE A 154 5.35 4.27 8.61
N LEU A 155 5.40 5.06 7.55
CA LEU A 155 6.62 5.64 6.98
C LEU A 155 6.39 7.14 6.78
N LEU A 156 7.20 7.99 7.40
CA LEU A 156 7.06 9.44 7.22
C LEU A 156 7.48 9.87 5.83
N MET A 157 6.74 10.81 5.24
CA MET A 157 7.07 11.37 3.93
C MET A 157 8.46 12.01 3.89
N LYS A 158 8.96 12.56 5.01
CA LYS A 158 10.31 13.11 5.08
C LYS A 158 11.40 12.04 4.87
N ASP A 159 11.21 10.85 5.44
CA ASP A 159 12.19 9.77 5.35
C ASP A 159 12.09 9.12 3.97
N LEU A 160 10.86 8.99 3.45
CA LEU A 160 10.63 8.58 2.07
C LEU A 160 11.30 9.52 1.06
N ARG A 161 11.20 10.84 1.24
CA ARG A 161 11.88 11.82 0.37
C ARG A 161 13.40 11.67 0.43
N THR A 162 13.98 11.41 1.60
CA THR A 162 15.42 11.15 1.73
C THR A 162 15.86 9.88 1.02
N ALA A 163 15.03 8.82 1.04
CA ALA A 163 15.35 7.56 0.36
C ALA A 163 15.30 7.63 -1.18
N PHE A 164 14.62 8.63 -1.75
CA PHE A 164 14.47 8.86 -3.19
C PHE A 164 15.22 10.10 -3.71
N ALA A 165 15.96 10.80 -2.85
CA ALA A 165 16.84 11.91 -3.19
C ALA A 165 18.20 11.41 -3.69
#